data_AF-A0AAU3WC72-F1
#
_entry.id   AF-A0AAU3WC72-F1
#
_cell.length_a   1.000
_cell.length_b   1.000
_cell.length_c   1.000
_cell.angle_alpha   90.00
_cell.angle_beta   90.00
_cell.angle_gamma   90.00
#
_symmetry.space_group_name_H-M   'P 1'
#
loop_
_entity.id
_entity.type
_entity.pdbx_description
1 polymer ?
#
loop_
_entity_poly.entity_id
_entity_poly.type
_entity_poly.pdbx_seq_one_letter_code
_entity_poly.pdbx_strand_id
1 'polypeptide(L)'
;MSEQTPPNAVSATADRAQSDIGRRIARRREELGLTREETAKRAGAAPRYVEYLEENATATPGTSVLVRLADVLDTSVAALRGGDADLPPGIGRAAGHPEMIDLSDEECRARLSTHGVGRIGMDTPDGPFIGPLNYSVIDGAVAFRTAPGATPAMAVGTRVAFEIDHIDEALSQGWSVLVRGRARAVSAPDTVRRLEELAYSAPWAGGERDMWVCIDPVDISGRRIAVR
;
A
#
# COMPACT_ATOMS: atom_id res chain seq x y z
N MET A 1 -41.24 9.00 29.44
CA MET A 1 -40.67 7.77 28.88
C MET A 1 -40.84 7.88 27.37
N SER A 2 -39.85 8.48 26.71
CA SER A 2 -39.83 8.69 25.27
C SER A 2 -38.39 8.44 24.82
N GLU A 3 -38.15 7.25 24.30
CA GLU A 3 -36.90 6.88 23.62
C GLU A 3 -36.72 7.77 22.39
N GLN A 4 -35.63 8.53 22.35
CA GLN A 4 -35.09 9.09 21.12
C GLN A 4 -34.07 8.11 20.57
N THR A 5 -34.42 7.46 19.46
CA THR A 5 -33.50 6.65 18.66
C THR A 5 -32.44 7.58 18.04
N PRO A 6 -31.12 7.33 18.23
CA PRO A 6 -30.08 8.13 17.60
C PRO A 6 -30.05 7.90 16.07
N PRO A 7 -29.70 8.93 15.27
CA PRO A 7 -29.67 8.82 13.82
C PRO A 7 -28.56 7.86 13.34
N ASN A 8 -28.89 7.08 12.32
CA ASN A 8 -28.08 6.03 11.69
C ASN A 8 -26.62 6.45 11.40
N ALA A 9 -25.67 5.95 12.19
CA ALA A 9 -24.23 6.06 11.93
C ALA A 9 -23.79 5.40 10.61
N VAL A 10 -24.61 4.49 10.07
CA VAL A 10 -24.37 3.78 8.79
C VAL A 10 -24.46 4.73 7.57
N SER A 11 -25.21 5.83 7.67
CA SER A 11 -25.36 6.78 6.55
C SER A 11 -24.13 7.68 6.37
N ALA A 12 -23.44 8.03 7.47
CA ALA A 12 -22.31 8.94 7.45
C ALA A 12 -20.99 8.28 6.98
N THR A 13 -20.85 6.96 7.18
CA THR A 13 -19.71 6.18 6.67
C THR A 13 -19.83 5.95 5.16
N ALA A 14 -21.04 5.71 4.65
CA ALA A 14 -21.31 5.60 3.22
C ALA A 14 -20.96 6.89 2.46
N ASP A 15 -21.35 8.06 3.00
CA ASP A 15 -21.05 9.37 2.40
C ASP A 15 -19.53 9.67 2.30
N ARG A 16 -18.73 9.21 3.28
CA ARG A 16 -17.26 9.37 3.24
C ARG A 16 -16.59 8.44 2.23
N ALA A 17 -17.04 7.18 2.14
CA ALA A 17 -16.55 6.23 1.14
C ALA A 17 -16.90 6.67 -0.29
N GLN A 18 -18.09 7.28 -0.46
CA GLN A 18 -18.52 7.88 -1.72
C GLN A 18 -17.61 9.05 -2.15
N SER A 19 -17.03 9.78 -1.18
CA SER A 19 -16.23 10.98 -1.44
C SER A 19 -14.82 10.75 -1.99
N ASP A 20 -14.37 9.49 -2.02
CA ASP A 20 -13.01 9.11 -2.42
C ASP A 20 -12.96 8.36 -3.77
N ILE A 21 -14.13 8.13 -4.41
CA ILE A 21 -14.26 7.44 -5.69
C ILE A 21 -13.44 8.13 -6.79
N GLY A 22 -13.56 9.46 -6.88
CA GLY A 22 -12.84 10.26 -7.89
C GLY A 22 -11.33 10.14 -7.77
N ARG A 23 -10.81 10.20 -6.55
CA ARG A 23 -9.38 10.05 -6.26
C ARG A 23 -8.87 8.65 -6.62
N ARG A 24 -9.68 7.61 -6.35
CA ARG A 24 -9.34 6.22 -6.68
C ARG A 24 -9.32 5.97 -8.19
N ILE A 25 -10.29 6.53 -8.91
CA ILE A 25 -10.31 6.54 -10.38
C ILE A 25 -9.04 7.21 -10.93
N ALA A 26 -8.72 8.42 -10.47
CA ALA A 26 -7.55 9.17 -10.93
C ALA A 26 -6.24 8.42 -10.67
N ARG A 27 -6.06 7.92 -9.44
CA ARG A 27 -4.88 7.15 -9.05
C ARG A 27 -4.68 5.92 -9.93
N ARG A 28 -5.73 5.10 -10.08
CA ARG A 28 -5.62 3.85 -10.86
C ARG A 28 -5.36 4.12 -12.34
N ARG A 29 -5.98 5.17 -12.88
CA ARG A 29 -5.74 5.65 -14.26
C ARG A 29 -4.26 6.02 -14.47
N GLU A 30 -3.67 6.75 -13.52
CA GLU A 30 -2.27 7.17 -13.56
C GLU A 30 -1.30 6.00 -13.42
N GLU A 31 -1.59 5.02 -12.55
CA GLU A 31 -0.82 3.78 -12.41
C GLU A 31 -0.77 2.97 -13.72
N LEU A 32 -1.85 2.99 -14.51
CA LEU A 32 -1.94 2.34 -15.80
C LEU A 32 -1.41 3.19 -16.97
N GLY A 33 -0.93 4.41 -16.70
CA GLY A 33 -0.45 5.34 -17.73
C GLY A 33 -1.52 5.82 -18.70
N LEU A 34 -2.80 5.78 -18.31
CA LEU A 34 -3.93 6.16 -19.15
C LEU A 34 -4.23 7.67 -19.04
N THR A 35 -4.57 8.28 -20.16
CA THR A 35 -5.11 9.65 -20.16
C THR A 35 -6.60 9.63 -19.83
N ARG A 36 -7.15 10.77 -19.38
CA ARG A 36 -8.59 10.93 -19.14
C ARG A 36 -9.42 10.65 -20.40
N GLU A 37 -8.92 11.10 -21.56
CA GLU A 37 -9.57 10.86 -22.86
C GLU A 37 -9.59 9.38 -23.23
N GLU A 38 -8.47 8.68 -23.07
CA GLU A 38 -8.39 7.25 -23.40
C GLU A 38 -9.28 6.43 -22.46
N THR A 39 -9.28 6.77 -21.18
CA THR A 39 -10.15 6.14 -20.17
C THR A 39 -11.62 6.34 -20.51
N ALA A 40 -12.01 7.58 -20.83
CA ALA A 40 -13.38 7.92 -21.18
C ALA A 40 -13.84 7.19 -22.46
N LYS A 41 -13.00 7.18 -23.49
CA LYS A 41 -13.26 6.49 -24.75
C LYS A 41 -13.49 5.00 -24.54
N ARG A 42 -12.62 4.33 -23.77
CA ARG A 42 -12.75 2.89 -23.47
C ARG A 42 -13.97 2.60 -22.59
N ALA A 43 -14.29 3.49 -21.64
CA ALA A 43 -15.42 3.31 -20.72
C ALA A 43 -16.77 3.73 -21.32
N GLY A 44 -16.81 4.18 -22.59
CA GLY A 44 -18.01 4.72 -23.22
C GLY A 44 -18.57 5.94 -22.47
N ALA A 45 -17.69 6.79 -21.95
CA ALA A 45 -18.00 8.00 -21.21
C ALA A 45 -17.45 9.25 -21.93
N ALA A 46 -17.96 10.43 -21.58
CA ALA A 46 -17.39 11.69 -22.08
C ALA A 46 -16.12 12.04 -21.30
N PRO A 47 -15.04 12.55 -21.94
CA PRO A 47 -13.81 12.95 -21.23
C PRO A 47 -14.05 13.94 -20.08
N ARG A 48 -14.92 14.94 -20.30
CA ARG A 48 -15.37 15.88 -19.26
C ARG A 48 -16.10 15.21 -18.09
N TYR A 49 -16.73 14.06 -18.32
CA TYR A 49 -17.39 13.32 -17.26
C TYR A 49 -16.37 12.58 -16.38
N VAL A 50 -15.31 12.01 -16.95
CA VAL A 50 -14.21 11.41 -16.17
C VAL A 50 -13.48 12.49 -15.36
N GLU A 51 -13.18 13.64 -15.97
CA GLU A 51 -12.63 14.81 -15.27
C GLU A 51 -13.54 15.26 -14.12
N TYR A 52 -14.85 15.39 -14.37
CA TYR A 52 -15.82 15.71 -13.34
C TYR A 52 -15.81 14.69 -12.19
N LEU A 53 -15.75 13.39 -12.49
CA LEU A 53 -15.68 12.35 -11.47
C LEU A 53 -14.41 12.45 -10.62
N GLU A 54 -13.27 12.76 -11.24
CA GLU A 54 -11.97 12.87 -10.54
C GLU A 54 -11.87 14.13 -9.65
N GLU A 55 -12.45 15.24 -10.09
CA GLU A 55 -12.28 16.55 -9.43
C GLU A 55 -13.40 16.87 -8.42
N ASN A 56 -14.52 16.15 -8.47
CA ASN A 56 -15.67 16.40 -7.60
C ASN A 56 -15.85 15.29 -6.57
N ALA A 57 -15.46 15.57 -5.33
CA ALA A 57 -15.57 14.65 -4.18
C ALA A 57 -17.02 14.30 -3.79
N THR A 58 -18.04 14.84 -4.44
CA THR A 58 -19.46 14.49 -4.19
C THR A 58 -20.10 13.78 -5.38
N ALA A 59 -19.31 13.46 -6.42
CA ALA A 59 -19.84 12.84 -7.62
C ALA A 59 -20.37 11.42 -7.32
N THR A 60 -21.59 11.16 -7.80
CA THR A 60 -22.28 9.87 -7.64
C THR A 60 -22.49 9.23 -9.01
N PRO A 61 -21.46 8.56 -9.57
CA PRO A 61 -21.62 7.86 -10.84
C PRO A 61 -22.63 6.72 -10.73
N GLY A 62 -23.47 6.56 -11.75
CA GLY A 62 -24.39 5.43 -11.84
C GLY A 62 -23.63 4.09 -11.91
N THR A 63 -24.26 3.02 -11.44
CA THR A 63 -23.66 1.67 -11.37
C THR A 63 -23.11 1.21 -12.72
N SER A 64 -23.79 1.51 -13.83
CA SER A 64 -23.33 1.10 -15.17
C SER A 64 -22.04 1.80 -15.60
N VAL A 65 -21.86 3.07 -15.22
CA VAL A 65 -20.63 3.83 -15.45
C VAL A 65 -19.50 3.24 -14.62
N LEU A 66 -19.77 2.96 -13.33
CA LEU A 66 -18.78 2.36 -12.43
C LEU A 66 -18.29 1.00 -12.91
N VAL A 67 -19.17 0.14 -13.43
CA VAL A 67 -18.77 -1.17 -13.97
C VAL A 67 -17.83 -1.00 -15.16
N ARG A 68 -18.13 -0.09 -16.09
CA ARG A 68 -17.28 0.16 -17.26
C ARG A 68 -15.95 0.81 -16.88
N LEU A 69 -15.96 1.72 -15.91
CA LEU A 69 -14.72 2.31 -15.39
C LEU A 69 -13.87 1.28 -14.67
N ALA A 70 -14.48 0.41 -13.85
CA ALA A 70 -13.76 -0.67 -13.17
C ALA A 70 -13.09 -1.62 -14.16
N ASP A 71 -13.79 -2.00 -15.24
CA ASP A 71 -13.26 -2.83 -16.33
C ASP A 71 -12.07 -2.16 -17.03
N VAL A 72 -12.20 -0.89 -17.42
CA VAL A 72 -11.12 -0.13 -18.10
C VAL A 72 -9.90 0.10 -17.20
N LEU A 73 -10.14 0.27 -15.91
CA LEU A 73 -9.11 0.55 -14.91
C LEU A 73 -8.55 -0.72 -14.27
N ASP A 74 -8.90 -1.90 -14.81
CA ASP A 74 -8.47 -3.21 -14.31
C ASP A 74 -8.58 -3.27 -12.77
N THR A 75 -9.82 -3.07 -12.28
CA THR A 75 -10.18 -3.01 -10.86
C THR A 75 -11.66 -3.40 -10.65
N SER A 76 -12.17 -3.29 -9.43
CA SER A 76 -13.56 -3.62 -9.10
C SER A 76 -14.39 -2.40 -8.69
N VAL A 77 -15.72 -2.53 -8.81
CA VAL A 77 -16.65 -1.50 -8.34
C VAL A 77 -16.56 -1.31 -6.82
N ALA A 78 -16.27 -2.38 -6.07
CA ALA A 78 -16.08 -2.33 -4.62
C ALA A 78 -14.81 -1.53 -4.25
N ALA A 79 -13.71 -1.80 -4.94
CA ALA A 79 -12.44 -1.09 -4.77
C ALA A 79 -12.57 0.40 -5.10
N LEU A 80 -13.25 0.74 -6.20
CA LEU A 80 -13.55 2.12 -6.58
C LEU A 80 -14.41 2.82 -5.52
N ARG A 81 -15.37 2.12 -4.91
CA ARG A 81 -16.24 2.64 -3.83
C ARG A 81 -15.58 2.66 -2.45
N GLY A 82 -14.35 2.17 -2.33
CA GLY A 82 -13.67 2.05 -1.03
C GLY A 82 -14.27 0.98 -0.12
N GLY A 83 -15.11 0.08 -0.64
CA GLY A 83 -15.73 -0.99 0.14
C GLY A 83 -14.72 -2.00 0.70
N ASP A 84 -13.55 -2.12 0.07
CA ASP A 84 -12.47 -3.02 0.51
C ASP A 84 -11.55 -2.40 1.58
N ALA A 85 -11.71 -1.10 1.90
CA ALA A 85 -10.81 -0.41 2.83
C ALA A 85 -11.05 -0.76 4.31
N ASP A 86 -12.29 -1.14 4.66
CA ASP A 86 -12.71 -1.48 6.05
C ASP A 86 -13.01 -2.98 6.23
N LEU A 87 -12.89 -3.80 5.18
CA LEU A 87 -13.08 -5.24 5.29
C LEU A 87 -11.79 -5.91 5.77
N PRO A 88 -11.86 -6.88 6.71
CA PRO A 88 -10.71 -7.69 7.02
C PRO A 88 -10.28 -8.47 5.76
N PRO A 89 -8.96 -8.60 5.51
CA PRO A 89 -8.49 -9.33 4.34
C PRO A 89 -8.93 -10.80 4.37
N GLY A 90 -9.14 -11.40 3.19
CA GLY A 90 -9.47 -12.82 3.01
C GLY A 90 -10.95 -13.11 2.74
N ILE A 91 -11.76 -12.11 2.37
CA ILE A 91 -13.17 -12.31 1.98
C ILE A 91 -13.28 -12.59 0.48
N GLY A 92 -12.27 -12.20 -0.31
CA GLY A 92 -12.14 -12.59 -1.72
C GLY A 92 -12.05 -14.11 -1.90
N ARG A 93 -12.80 -14.66 -2.87
CA ARG A 93 -12.64 -16.05 -3.30
C ARG A 93 -11.48 -16.10 -4.29
N ALA A 94 -10.55 -17.04 -4.10
CA ALA A 94 -9.51 -17.30 -5.08
C ALA A 94 -10.13 -17.57 -6.47
N ALA A 95 -9.62 -16.88 -7.49
CA ALA A 95 -10.01 -17.13 -8.87
C ALA A 95 -9.72 -18.59 -9.28
N GLY A 96 -10.34 -19.05 -10.36
CA GLY A 96 -10.00 -20.34 -10.95
C GLY A 96 -8.57 -20.32 -11.50
N HIS A 97 -7.75 -21.30 -11.14
CA HIS A 97 -6.36 -21.48 -11.60
C HIS A 97 -5.37 -20.34 -11.24
N PRO A 98 -5.21 -19.97 -9.96
CA PRO A 98 -4.17 -19.03 -9.57
C PRO A 98 -2.80 -19.68 -9.70
N GLU A 99 -1.89 -19.06 -10.45
CA GLU A 99 -0.49 -19.47 -10.53
C GLU A 99 0.39 -18.56 -9.70
N MET A 100 1.23 -19.18 -8.87
CA MET A 100 2.27 -18.49 -8.11
C MET A 100 3.54 -18.46 -8.97
N ILE A 101 3.99 -17.24 -9.28
CA ILE A 101 5.15 -16.98 -10.14
C ILE A 101 6.23 -16.32 -9.28
N ASP A 102 7.44 -16.85 -9.32
CA ASP A 102 8.60 -16.22 -8.70
C ASP A 102 9.01 -14.96 -9.48
N LEU A 103 9.27 -13.89 -8.76
CA LEU A 103 9.78 -12.64 -9.32
C LEU A 103 11.30 -12.70 -9.41
N SER A 104 11.84 -12.12 -10.48
CA SER A 104 13.28 -11.88 -10.59
C SER A 104 13.76 -10.83 -9.57
N ASP A 105 15.06 -10.79 -9.31
CA ASP A 105 15.67 -9.78 -8.45
C ASP A 105 15.35 -8.34 -8.91
N GLU A 106 15.33 -8.10 -10.21
CA GLU A 106 15.02 -6.79 -10.78
C GLU A 106 13.57 -6.40 -10.51
N GLU A 107 12.62 -7.31 -10.73
CA GLU A 107 11.21 -7.08 -10.41
C GLU A 107 11.00 -6.87 -8.91
N CYS A 108 11.70 -7.62 -8.05
CA CYS A 108 11.64 -7.43 -6.61
C CYS A 108 12.11 -6.02 -6.21
N ARG A 109 13.24 -5.57 -6.75
CA ARG A 109 13.78 -4.23 -6.48
C ARG A 109 12.88 -3.12 -7.01
N ALA A 110 12.29 -3.30 -8.20
CA ALA A 110 11.32 -2.37 -8.75
C ALA A 110 10.08 -2.23 -7.85
N ARG A 111 9.61 -3.34 -7.26
CA ARG A 111 8.46 -3.36 -6.36
C ARG A 111 8.76 -2.85 -4.94
N LEU A 112 9.98 -3.02 -4.48
CA LEU A 112 10.52 -2.33 -3.30
C LEU A 112 10.44 -0.81 -3.42
N SER A 113 10.40 -0.27 -4.64
CA SER A 113 10.29 1.15 -4.90
C SER A 113 11.38 1.94 -4.14
N THR A 114 11.19 3.25 -3.99
CA THR A 114 12.11 4.11 -3.23
C THR A 114 11.66 4.30 -1.78
N HIS A 115 10.38 4.10 -1.46
CA HIS A 115 9.82 4.26 -0.12
C HIS A 115 8.42 3.62 0.00
N GLY A 116 7.95 3.45 1.24
CA GLY A 116 6.59 3.01 1.51
C GLY A 116 6.37 2.56 2.95
N VAL A 117 5.34 1.76 3.14
CA VAL A 117 5.11 1.00 4.38
C VAL A 117 5.40 -0.46 4.12
N GLY A 118 6.10 -1.09 5.05
CA GLY A 118 6.30 -2.54 5.06
C GLY A 118 6.25 -3.08 6.47
N ARG A 119 6.57 -4.36 6.62
CA ARG A 119 6.52 -5.09 7.88
C ARG A 119 7.89 -5.66 8.19
N ILE A 120 8.38 -5.43 9.41
CA ILE A 120 9.60 -6.08 9.90
C ILE A 120 9.21 -7.30 10.74
N GLY A 121 9.82 -8.44 10.44
CA GLY A 121 9.76 -9.68 11.20
C GLY A 121 11.09 -9.94 11.91
N MET A 122 11.06 -10.19 13.21
CA MET A 122 12.25 -10.43 14.01
C MET A 122 11.93 -11.22 15.28
N ASP A 123 12.94 -11.87 15.86
CA ASP A 123 12.81 -12.51 17.16
C ASP A 123 12.99 -11.48 18.29
N THR A 124 12.14 -11.57 19.31
CA THR A 124 12.23 -10.78 20.55
C THR A 124 12.21 -11.71 21.77
N PRO A 125 12.56 -11.23 22.98
CA PRO A 125 12.48 -12.03 24.21
C PRO A 125 11.08 -12.58 24.50
N ASP A 126 10.03 -11.88 24.07
CA ASP A 126 8.63 -12.28 24.24
C ASP A 126 8.11 -13.18 23.09
N GLY A 127 8.97 -13.49 22.11
CA GLY A 127 8.66 -14.31 20.95
C GLY A 127 8.81 -13.57 19.60
N PRO A 128 8.39 -14.19 18.48
CA PRO A 128 8.44 -13.56 17.17
C PRO A 128 7.57 -12.31 17.11
N PHE A 129 8.13 -11.23 16.57
CA PHE A 129 7.45 -9.95 16.37
C PHE A 129 7.32 -9.66 14.88
N ILE A 130 6.13 -9.20 14.47
CA ILE A 130 5.88 -8.60 13.16
C ILE A 130 5.22 -7.25 13.37
N GLY A 131 5.81 -6.18 12.84
CA GLY A 131 5.28 -4.82 13.01
C GLY A 131 5.45 -3.93 11.78
N PRO A 132 4.53 -2.98 11.55
CA PRO A 132 4.63 -2.06 10.43
C PRO A 132 5.70 -0.99 10.66
N LEU A 133 6.34 -0.56 9.59
CA LEU A 133 7.25 0.60 9.58
C LEU A 133 7.20 1.34 8.25
N ASN A 134 7.54 2.63 8.28
CA ASN A 134 7.84 3.39 7.07
C ASN A 134 9.30 3.17 6.71
N TYR A 135 9.58 2.93 5.43
CA TYR A 135 10.92 2.70 4.95
C TYR A 135 11.28 3.57 3.74
N SER A 136 12.56 3.66 3.47
CA SER A 136 13.14 4.15 2.22
C SER A 136 14.23 3.21 1.77
N VAL A 137 14.40 3.03 0.46
CA VAL A 137 15.48 2.24 -0.12
C VAL A 137 16.59 3.19 -0.54
N ILE A 138 17.74 3.11 0.14
CA ILE A 138 18.87 4.00 -0.07
C ILE A 138 20.12 3.15 -0.26
N ASP A 139 20.82 3.34 -1.37
CA ASP A 139 22.03 2.58 -1.75
C ASP A 139 21.80 1.05 -1.68
N GLY A 140 20.57 0.60 -1.98
CA GLY A 140 20.16 -0.80 -1.96
C GLY A 140 19.80 -1.37 -0.58
N ALA A 141 19.93 -0.58 0.49
CA ALA A 141 19.52 -0.97 1.84
C ALA A 141 18.13 -0.43 2.18
N VAL A 142 17.39 -1.17 3.01
CA VAL A 142 16.09 -0.71 3.54
C VAL A 142 16.35 0.09 4.81
N ALA A 143 16.17 1.40 4.76
CA ALA A 143 16.35 2.32 5.87
C ALA A 143 15.01 2.71 6.49
N PHE A 144 14.94 2.77 7.81
CA PHE A 144 13.76 3.23 8.55
C PHE A 144 14.14 4.00 9.82
N ARG A 145 13.19 4.79 10.32
CA ARG A 145 13.32 5.56 11.56
C ARG A 145 12.45 4.95 12.67
N THR A 146 13.01 4.86 13.86
CA THR A 146 12.29 4.42 15.06
C THR A 146 12.69 5.23 16.29
N ALA A 147 11.92 5.12 17.36
CA ALA A 147 12.29 5.67 18.66
C ALA A 147 13.23 4.70 19.40
N PRO A 148 14.25 5.18 20.12
CA PRO A 148 14.99 4.37 21.07
C PRO A 148 14.03 3.69 22.06
N GLY A 149 14.16 2.37 22.26
CA GLY A 149 13.30 1.60 23.16
C GLY A 149 11.98 1.10 22.56
N ALA A 150 11.61 1.50 21.34
CA ALA A 150 10.51 0.86 20.63
C ALA A 150 10.92 -0.54 20.15
N THR A 151 9.96 -1.46 20.00
CA THR A 151 10.24 -2.86 19.58
C THR A 151 11.11 -2.96 18.32
N PRO A 152 10.90 -2.16 17.25
CA PRO A 152 11.78 -2.21 16.07
C PRO A 152 13.24 -1.83 16.33
N ALA A 153 13.55 -1.10 17.41
CA ALA A 153 14.93 -0.76 17.76
C ALA A 153 15.73 -2.00 18.20
N MET A 154 15.05 -3.05 18.68
CA MET A 154 15.67 -4.33 19.07
C MET A 154 16.20 -5.11 17.86
N ALA A 155 15.85 -4.71 16.63
CA ALA A 155 16.35 -5.33 15.40
C ALA A 155 17.87 -5.17 15.24
N VAL A 156 18.46 -4.14 15.85
CA VAL A 156 19.87 -3.82 15.66
C VAL A 156 20.76 -4.99 16.10
N GLY A 157 21.65 -5.41 15.21
CA GLY A 157 22.59 -6.51 15.42
C GLY A 157 22.01 -7.89 15.13
N THR A 158 20.72 -8.01 14.83
CA THR A 158 20.05 -9.29 14.57
C THR A 158 19.73 -9.50 13.09
N ARG A 159 19.31 -10.73 12.76
CA ARG A 159 18.77 -11.04 11.42
C ARG A 159 17.28 -10.71 11.44
N VAL A 160 16.84 -10.03 10.40
CA VAL A 160 15.44 -9.64 10.25
C VAL A 160 14.91 -10.05 8.88
N ALA A 161 13.61 -10.26 8.83
CA ALA A 161 12.83 -10.28 7.61
C ALA A 161 12.14 -8.92 7.45
N PHE A 162 12.07 -8.42 6.23
CA PHE A 162 11.29 -7.24 5.88
C PHE A 162 10.42 -7.58 4.69
N GLU A 163 9.15 -7.19 4.74
CA GLU A 163 8.14 -7.61 3.79
C GLU A 163 7.32 -6.42 3.32
N ILE A 164 6.99 -6.43 2.03
CA ILE A 164 6.01 -5.55 1.43
C ILE A 164 5.14 -6.35 0.47
N ASP A 165 3.86 -6.02 0.45
CA ASP A 165 2.88 -6.65 -0.42
C ASP A 165 1.98 -5.62 -1.08
N HIS A 166 1.33 -6.10 -2.13
CA HIS A 166 0.12 -5.52 -2.64
C HIS A 166 -0.81 -6.64 -3.07
N ILE A 167 -1.98 -6.73 -2.45
CA ILE A 167 -2.98 -7.74 -2.73
C ILE A 167 -4.24 -7.04 -3.25
N ASP A 168 -4.70 -7.47 -4.41
CA ASP A 168 -6.01 -7.13 -4.97
C ASP A 168 -6.93 -8.35 -4.82
N GLU A 169 -7.74 -8.35 -3.76
CA GLU A 169 -8.67 -9.45 -3.48
C GLU A 169 -9.76 -9.59 -4.54
N ALA A 170 -10.13 -8.49 -5.21
CA ALA A 170 -11.20 -8.50 -6.18
C ALA A 170 -10.77 -9.17 -7.49
N LEU A 171 -9.51 -8.97 -7.89
CA LEU A 171 -8.91 -9.63 -9.03
C LEU A 171 -8.24 -10.97 -8.68
N SER A 172 -8.18 -11.34 -7.39
CA SER A 172 -7.40 -12.49 -6.91
C SER A 172 -5.94 -12.46 -7.38
N GLN A 173 -5.37 -11.26 -7.45
CA GLN A 173 -4.01 -11.02 -7.86
C GLN A 173 -3.25 -10.33 -6.75
N GLY A 174 -1.94 -10.41 -6.80
CA GLY A 174 -1.12 -9.73 -5.82
C GLY A 174 0.32 -10.13 -5.92
N TRP A 175 1.16 -9.44 -5.18
CA TRP A 175 2.57 -9.75 -5.08
C TRP A 175 3.08 -9.45 -3.68
N SER A 176 4.16 -10.11 -3.32
CA SER A 176 4.91 -9.88 -2.09
C SER A 176 6.39 -9.89 -2.40
N VAL A 177 7.16 -9.02 -1.76
CA VAL A 177 8.63 -9.04 -1.75
C VAL A 177 9.10 -9.22 -0.32
N LEU A 178 9.99 -10.19 -0.13
CA LEU A 178 10.62 -10.51 1.14
C LEU A 178 12.12 -10.24 1.06
N VAL A 179 12.60 -9.38 1.93
CA VAL A 179 14.01 -9.07 2.14
C VAL A 179 14.47 -9.76 3.42
N ARG A 180 15.53 -10.54 3.36
CA ARG A 180 16.20 -11.08 4.54
C ARG A 180 17.55 -10.39 4.67
N GLY A 181 17.84 -9.85 5.85
CA GLY A 181 19.04 -9.03 6.04
C GLY A 181 19.51 -8.96 7.48
N ARG A 182 20.57 -8.18 7.71
CA ARG A 182 21.01 -7.79 9.05
C ARG A 182 20.65 -6.35 9.29
N ALA A 183 20.04 -6.07 10.43
CA ALA A 183 19.73 -4.71 10.84
C ALA A 183 20.91 -4.09 11.60
N ARG A 184 21.26 -2.84 11.29
CA ARG A 184 22.30 -2.06 11.95
C ARG A 184 21.80 -0.67 12.27
N ALA A 185 22.18 -0.16 13.43
CA ALA A 185 21.97 1.25 13.76
C ALA A 185 22.90 2.12 12.91
N VAL A 186 22.42 3.29 12.52
CA VAL A 186 23.22 4.32 11.85
C VAL A 186 23.37 5.49 12.80
N SER A 187 24.60 5.72 13.26
CA SER A 187 24.94 6.81 14.19
C SER A 187 25.99 7.79 13.63
N ALA A 188 26.68 7.43 12.54
CA ALA A 188 27.67 8.30 11.92
C ALA A 188 26.98 9.57 11.37
N PRO A 189 27.37 10.79 11.82
CA PRO A 189 26.65 12.02 11.50
C PRO A 189 26.46 12.27 10.00
N ASP A 190 27.49 12.02 9.20
CA ASP A 190 27.40 12.19 7.73
C ASP A 190 26.43 11.21 7.08
N THR A 191 26.38 9.97 7.59
CA THR A 191 25.44 8.96 7.08
C THR A 191 24.01 9.28 7.51
N VAL A 192 23.81 9.72 8.76
CA VAL A 192 22.50 10.15 9.25
C VAL A 192 21.97 11.32 8.43
N ARG A 193 22.80 12.36 8.20
CA ARG A 193 22.42 13.51 7.37
C ARG A 193 22.06 13.10 5.95
N ARG A 194 22.84 12.21 5.33
CA ARG A 194 22.52 11.66 4.00
C ARG A 194 21.18 10.93 3.98
N LEU A 195 20.88 10.14 5.02
CA LEU A 195 19.59 9.46 5.15
C LEU A 195 18.45 10.46 5.32
N GLU A 196 18.64 11.53 6.09
CA GLU A 196 17.67 12.61 6.25
C GLU A 196 17.40 13.36 4.94
N GLU A 197 18.44 13.64 4.15
CA GLU A 197 18.33 14.31 2.84
C GLU A 197 17.63 13.43 1.78
N LEU A 198 17.84 12.11 1.83
CA LEU A 198 17.29 11.17 0.84
C LEU A 198 15.96 10.54 1.27
N ALA A 199 15.56 10.68 2.54
CA ALA A 199 14.30 10.16 3.03
C ALA A 199 13.13 10.85 2.33
N TYR A 200 12.25 10.05 1.73
CA TYR A 200 11.09 10.60 1.01
C TYR A 200 10.05 11.25 1.93
N SER A 201 9.86 10.71 3.15
CA SER A 201 8.86 11.23 4.08
C SER A 201 9.28 11.08 5.53
N ALA A 202 8.75 11.98 6.37
CA ALA A 202 8.74 11.77 7.82
C ALA A 202 7.94 10.50 8.20
N PRO A 203 8.25 9.85 9.33
CA PRO A 203 7.48 8.70 9.80
C PRO A 203 6.00 9.05 9.99
N TRP A 204 5.09 8.20 9.51
CA TRP A 204 3.64 8.42 9.65
C TRP A 204 3.17 8.37 11.10
N ALA A 205 3.83 7.56 11.94
CA ALA A 205 3.61 7.56 13.37
C ALA A 205 4.36 8.74 13.99
N GLY A 206 3.63 9.72 14.52
CA GLY A 206 4.20 10.91 15.16
C GLY A 206 5.13 10.59 16.35
N GLY A 207 5.89 11.60 16.78
CA GLY A 207 6.89 11.52 17.85
C GLY A 207 8.34 11.66 17.34
N GLU A 208 9.28 11.97 18.24
CA GLU A 208 10.72 12.01 17.94
C GLU A 208 11.23 10.58 17.66
N ARG A 209 11.58 10.32 16.39
CA ARG A 209 12.05 9.01 15.93
C ARG A 209 13.42 9.19 15.29
N ASP A 210 14.42 9.52 16.07
CA ASP A 210 15.72 9.97 15.53
C ASP A 210 16.70 8.82 15.31
N MET A 211 16.33 7.60 15.69
CA MET A 211 17.16 6.43 15.48
C MET A 211 16.96 5.88 14.08
N TRP A 212 18.00 5.99 13.25
CA TRP A 212 18.08 5.33 11.96
C TRP A 212 18.53 3.87 12.11
N VAL A 213 17.81 2.99 11.42
CA VAL A 213 18.18 1.59 11.27
C VAL A 213 18.17 1.24 9.79
N CYS A 214 19.24 0.59 9.33
CA CYS A 214 19.35 0.04 7.99
C CYS A 214 19.32 -1.48 8.06
N ILE A 215 18.58 -2.10 7.14
CA ILE A 215 18.62 -3.53 6.86
C ILE A 215 19.45 -3.70 5.61
N ASP A 216 20.64 -4.30 5.76
CA ASP A 216 21.49 -4.65 4.64
C ASP A 216 20.99 -6.00 4.07
N PRO A 217 20.46 -6.05 2.83
CA PRO A 217 19.91 -7.26 2.26
C PRO A 217 20.99 -8.33 2.05
N VAL A 218 20.72 -9.53 2.53
CA VAL A 218 21.48 -10.75 2.21
C VAL A 218 20.79 -11.51 1.08
N ASP A 219 19.47 -11.45 1.04
CA ASP A 219 18.63 -12.15 0.08
C ASP A 219 17.34 -11.34 -0.15
N ILE A 220 16.89 -11.31 -1.40
CA ILE A 220 15.63 -10.67 -1.81
C ILE A 220 14.90 -11.70 -2.66
N SER A 221 13.64 -11.97 -2.31
CA SER A 221 12.78 -12.88 -3.08
C SER A 221 11.41 -12.25 -3.24
N GLY A 222 10.69 -12.63 -4.28
CA GLY A 222 9.36 -12.11 -4.52
C GLY A 222 8.48 -13.13 -5.20
N ARG A 223 7.19 -13.01 -4.96
CA ARG A 223 6.16 -13.87 -5.54
C ARG A 223 5.02 -13.02 -6.05
N ARG A 224 4.40 -13.44 -7.15
CA ARG A 224 3.19 -12.85 -7.70
C ARG A 224 2.15 -13.92 -7.98
N ILE A 225 0.90 -13.60 -7.70
CA ILE A 225 -0.25 -14.41 -8.05
C ILE A 225 -0.81 -13.85 -9.36
N ALA A 226 -0.93 -14.71 -10.37
CA ALA A 226 -1.56 -14.42 -11.64
C ALA A 226 -2.78 -15.32 -11.83
N VAL A 227 -3.86 -14.75 -12.35
CA VAL A 227 -5.04 -15.51 -12.76
C VAL A 227 -4.96 -15.70 -14.28
N ARG A 228 -5.11 -16.94 -14.76
CA ARG A 228 -5.16 -17.30 -16.19
C ARG A 228 -6.58 -17.53 -16.66
#